data_AF-A0AAD6S1N3-F1
#
_entry.id   AF-A0AAD6S1N3-F1
#
_cell.length_a   1.000
_cell.length_b   1.000
_cell.length_c   1.000
_cell.angle_alpha   90.00
_cell.angle_beta   90.00
_cell.angle_gamma   90.00
#
_symmetry.space_group_name_H-M   'P 1'
#
loop_
_entity.id
_entity.type
_entity.pdbx_description
1 polymer ?
#
loop_
_entity_poly.entity_id
_entity_poly.type
_entity_poly.pdbx_seq_one_letter_code
_entity_poly.pdbx_strand_id
1 'polypeptide(L)'
;IDRNLRVCRFCKAEIESPEHAMLECDAQPDLIALREDFFTRMRRDVSGLPEMDTMPPARYLTHLIAYRDTISLVAKFAYKVVQIFEATPMYIPPLPLHWLMLPRHKN
;
A
#
# COMPACT_ATOMS: atom_id res chain seq x y z
N ILE A 1 1.06 -10.95 13.97
CA ILE A 1 0.43 -9.61 14.10
C ILE A 1 -0.81 -9.59 13.23
N ASP A 2 -1.96 -9.27 13.82
CA ASP A 2 -3.22 -9.05 13.10
C ASP A 2 -3.01 -8.02 11.99
N ARG A 3 -3.59 -8.22 10.80
CA ARG A 3 -3.36 -7.33 9.65
C ARG A 3 -3.73 -5.88 9.97
N ASN A 4 -4.79 -5.65 10.73
CA ASN A 4 -5.28 -4.32 11.09
C ASN A 4 -4.41 -3.64 12.16
N LEU A 5 -3.39 -4.34 12.68
CA LEU A 5 -2.41 -3.80 13.61
C LEU A 5 -1.02 -3.70 12.99
N ARG A 6 -0.86 -4.08 11.71
CA ARG A 6 0.42 -3.94 11.00
C ARG A 6 0.54 -2.49 10.55
N VAL A 7 1.49 -1.79 11.11
CA VAL A 7 1.85 -0.44 10.68
C VAL A 7 2.84 -0.55 9.52
N CYS A 8 2.70 0.32 8.53
CA CYS A 8 3.57 0.40 7.35
C CYS A 8 5.03 0.43 7.76
N ARG A 9 5.83 -0.47 7.17
CA ARG A 9 7.25 -0.59 7.48
C ARG A 9 8.10 0.62 7.12
N PHE A 10 7.60 1.47 6.21
CA PHE A 10 8.28 2.70 5.80
C PHE A 10 7.81 3.90 6.62
N CYS A 11 6.53 4.29 6.51
CA CYS A 11 6.05 5.53 7.14
C CYS A 11 5.82 5.39 8.65
N LYS A 12 5.60 4.16 9.15
CA LYS A 12 5.34 3.85 10.57
C LYS A 12 4.15 4.62 11.16
N ALA A 13 3.26 5.14 10.32
CA ALA A 13 2.13 5.98 10.71
C ALA A 13 0.78 5.34 10.35
N GLU A 14 0.69 4.76 9.16
CA GLU A 14 -0.56 4.18 8.62
C GLU A 14 -0.54 2.65 8.63
N ILE A 15 -1.72 2.02 8.47
CA ILE A 15 -1.83 0.57 8.32
C ILE A 15 -1.15 0.11 7.03
N GLU A 16 -0.32 -0.93 7.13
CA GLU A 16 0.29 -1.58 5.99
C GLU A 16 -0.77 -2.34 5.18
N SER A 17 -1.23 -1.71 4.10
CA SER A 17 -2.21 -2.26 3.16
C SER A 17 -1.70 -2.10 1.71
N PRO A 18 -2.20 -2.91 0.76
CA PRO A 18 -1.89 -2.72 -0.66
C PRO A 18 -2.23 -1.31 -1.15
N GLU A 19 -3.37 -0.76 -0.71
CA GLU A 19 -3.82 0.59 -1.03
C GLU A 19 -2.80 1.64 -0.58
N HIS A 20 -2.37 1.55 0.68
CA HIS A 20 -1.36 2.45 1.22
C HIS A 20 -0.01 2.30 0.50
N ALA A 21 0.46 1.06 0.34
CA ALA A 21 1.73 0.75 -0.31
C ALA A 21 1.80 1.27 -1.74
N MET A 22 0.72 1.10 -2.50
CA MET A 22 0.67 1.46 -3.92
C MET A 22 0.34 2.94 -4.13
N LEU A 23 -0.60 3.51 -3.39
CA LEU A 23 -1.22 4.79 -3.74
C LEU A 23 -0.87 5.95 -2.79
N GLU A 24 -0.42 5.68 -1.56
CA GLU A 24 -0.35 6.73 -0.51
C GLU A 24 1.01 6.87 0.17
N CYS A 25 1.80 5.81 0.28
CA CYS A 25 3.02 5.82 1.09
C CYS A 25 4.15 6.65 0.44
N ASP A 26 4.47 7.80 1.01
CA ASP A 26 5.54 8.70 0.55
C ASP A 26 6.83 8.62 1.38
N ALA A 27 6.97 7.59 2.20
CA ALA A 27 8.14 7.43 3.07
C ALA A 27 9.34 6.72 2.43
N GLN A 28 9.22 6.22 1.20
CA GLN A 28 10.28 5.49 0.48
C GLN A 28 10.44 6.05 -0.95
N PRO A 29 11.56 6.71 -1.27
CA PRO A 29 11.81 7.28 -2.60
C PRO A 29 11.54 6.35 -3.78
N ASP A 30 11.92 5.08 -3.69
CA ASP A 30 11.71 4.10 -4.78
C ASP A 30 10.21 3.85 -5.04
N LEU A 31 9.36 3.90 -4.00
CA LEU A 31 7.91 3.78 -4.16
C LEU A 31 7.32 5.01 -4.85
N ILE A 32 7.79 6.20 -4.50
CA ILE A 32 7.35 7.46 -5.11
C ILE A 32 7.67 7.43 -6.61
N ALA A 33 8.94 7.17 -6.96
CA ALA A 33 9.38 7.11 -8.36
C ALA A 33 8.61 6.04 -9.16
N LEU A 34 8.34 4.89 -8.54
CA LEU A 34 7.56 3.83 -9.15
C LEU A 34 6.11 4.24 -9.41
N ARG A 35 5.49 4.96 -8.46
CA ARG A 35 4.12 5.49 -8.58
C ARG A 35 4.03 6.55 -9.67
N GLU A 36 5.02 7.43 -9.76
CA GLU A 36 5.12 8.45 -10.82
C GLU A 36 5.24 7.83 -12.22
N ASP A 37 6.12 6.82 -12.41
CA ASP A 37 6.21 6.07 -13.68
C ASP A 37 4.88 5.38 -14.02
N PHE A 38 4.26 4.74 -13.02
CA PHE A 38 2.97 4.09 -13.19
C PHE A 38 1.90 5.07 -13.69
N PHE A 39 1.69 6.19 -13.01
CA PHE A 39 0.67 7.16 -13.39
C PHE A 39 0.99 7.87 -14.72
N THR A 40 2.27 8.10 -15.01
CA THR A 40 2.69 8.66 -16.30
C THR A 40 2.33 7.74 -17.45
N ARG A 41 2.55 6.42 -17.31
CA ARG A 41 2.12 5.43 -18.31
C ARG A 41 0.61 5.34 -18.42
N MET A 42 -0.09 5.30 -17.28
CA MET A 42 -1.55 5.23 -17.25
C MET A 42 -2.18 6.41 -18.01
N ARG A 43 -1.75 7.64 -17.74
CA ARG A 43 -2.24 8.83 -18.46
C ARG A 43 -1.92 8.84 -19.95
N ARG A 44 -0.79 8.25 -20.35
CA ARG A 44 -0.39 8.17 -21.76
C ARG A 44 -1.15 7.10 -22.52
N ASP A 45 -1.31 5.92 -21.91
CA ASP A 45 -1.73 4.70 -22.59
C ASP A 45 -3.23 4.39 -22.42
N VAL A 46 -3.91 5.04 -21.46
CA VAL A 46 -5.31 4.78 -21.13
C VAL A 46 -6.11 6.08 -21.11
N SER A 47 -7.14 6.17 -21.96
CA SER A 47 -8.03 7.32 -22.02
C SER A 47 -9.17 7.22 -21.00
N GLY A 48 -9.60 8.37 -20.47
CA GLY A 48 -10.78 8.45 -19.59
C GLY A 48 -10.59 7.91 -18.17
N LEU A 49 -9.35 7.75 -17.71
CA LEU A 49 -9.09 7.42 -16.32
C LEU A 49 -9.55 8.55 -15.39
N PRO A 50 -10.23 8.22 -14.26
CA PRO A 50 -10.53 9.21 -13.24
C PRO A 50 -9.23 9.68 -12.57
N GLU A 51 -9.25 10.94 -12.11
CA GLU A 51 -8.21 11.45 -11.22
C GLU A 51 -8.23 10.68 -9.89
N MET A 52 -7.06 10.41 -9.33
CA MET A 52 -6.91 9.63 -8.10
C MET A 52 -7.70 10.24 -6.93
N ASP A 53 -7.70 11.57 -6.84
CA ASP A 53 -8.32 12.31 -5.73
C ASP A 53 -9.85 12.33 -5.78
N THR A 54 -10.47 11.74 -6.81
CA THR A 54 -11.93 11.68 -6.94
C THR A 54 -12.59 10.63 -6.04
N MET A 55 -11.81 9.69 -5.48
CA MET A 55 -12.35 8.61 -4.65
C MET A 55 -11.31 8.03 -3.68
N PRO A 56 -11.75 7.29 -2.64
CA PRO A 56 -10.83 6.61 -1.74
C PRO A 56 -9.90 5.63 -2.47
N PRO A 57 -8.63 5.48 -2.04
CA PRO A 57 -7.63 4.65 -2.71
C PRO A 57 -8.07 3.20 -2.96
N ALA A 58 -8.78 2.58 -2.02
CA ALA A 58 -9.34 1.23 -2.21
C ALA A 58 -10.32 1.16 -3.39
N ARG A 59 -11.19 2.16 -3.52
CA ARG A 59 -12.14 2.26 -4.65
C ARG A 59 -11.41 2.57 -5.94
N TYR A 60 -10.39 3.43 -5.88
CA TYR A 60 -9.55 3.76 -7.02
C TYR A 60 -8.83 2.51 -7.55
N LEU A 61 -8.16 1.75 -6.68
CA LEU A 61 -7.47 0.52 -7.06
C LEU A 61 -8.46 -0.52 -7.64
N THR A 62 -9.64 -0.65 -7.02
CA THR A 62 -10.73 -1.51 -7.55
C THR A 62 -11.15 -1.10 -8.95
N HIS A 63 -11.26 0.20 -9.21
CA HIS A 63 -11.54 0.73 -10.53
C HIS A 63 -10.43 0.34 -11.50
N LEU A 64 -9.16 0.58 -11.15
CA LEU A 64 -8.02 0.25 -12.03
C LEU A 64 -7.90 -1.24 -12.37
N ILE A 65 -8.32 -2.16 -11.49
CA ILE A 65 -8.27 -3.60 -11.81
C ILE A 65 -9.49 -4.06 -12.63
N ALA A 66 -10.58 -3.29 -12.64
CA ALA A 66 -11.79 -3.64 -13.36
C ALA A 66 -11.68 -3.38 -14.87
N TYR A 67 -10.78 -2.49 -15.32
CA TYR A 67 -10.57 -2.23 -16.74
C TYR A 67 -9.53 -3.16 -17.35
N ARG A 68 -9.86 -3.70 -18.52
CA ARG A 68 -8.98 -4.62 -19.26
C ARG A 68 -7.69 -3.93 -19.71
N ASP A 69 -7.75 -2.64 -20.01
CA ASP A 69 -6.60 -1.91 -20.57
C ASP A 69 -5.58 -1.53 -19.48
N THR A 70 -5.98 -1.53 -18.22
CA THR A 70 -5.16 -1.13 -17.07
C THR A 70 -4.62 -2.31 -16.29
N ILE A 71 -5.30 -3.46 -16.27
CA ILE A 71 -4.96 -4.60 -15.39
C ILE A 71 -3.51 -5.06 -15.51
N SER A 72 -2.95 -5.09 -16.73
CA SER A 72 -1.56 -5.50 -16.95
C SER A 72 -0.55 -4.50 -16.37
N LEU A 73 -0.85 -3.20 -16.46
CA LEU A 73 -0.03 -2.14 -15.87
C LEU A 73 -0.12 -2.19 -14.34
N VAL A 74 -1.33 -2.36 -13.80
CA VAL A 74 -1.56 -2.49 -12.35
C VAL A 74 -0.84 -3.71 -11.77
N ALA A 75 -0.92 -4.87 -12.45
CA ALA A 75 -0.24 -6.08 -12.01
C ALA A 75 1.29 -5.91 -11.97
N LYS A 76 1.86 -5.30 -13.02
CA LYS A 76 3.31 -4.99 -13.07
C LYS A 76 3.71 -4.01 -11.95
N PHE A 77 2.89 -3.00 -11.69
CA PHE A 77 3.12 -2.04 -10.62
C PHE A 77 3.07 -2.72 -9.25
N ALA A 78 2.02 -3.49 -8.96
CA ALA A 78 1.86 -4.24 -7.73
C ALA A 78 3.05 -5.18 -7.47
N TYR A 79 3.50 -5.91 -8.50
CA TYR A 79 4.68 -6.78 -8.39
C TYR A 79 5.92 -6.00 -7.93
N LYS A 80 6.21 -4.86 -8.55
CA LYS A 80 7.38 -4.04 -8.18
C LYS A 80 7.26 -3.44 -6.77
N VAL A 81 6.05 -3.02 -6.36
CA VAL A 81 5.79 -2.56 -4.99
C VAL A 81 6.07 -3.68 -3.99
N VAL A 82 5.57 -4.89 -4.25
CA VAL A 82 5.82 -6.06 -3.39
C VAL A 82 7.32 -6.33 -3.26
N GLN A 83 8.10 -6.25 -4.33
CA GLN A 83 9.56 -6.43 -4.26
C GLN A 83 10.23 -5.43 -3.30
N ILE A 84 9.81 -4.15 -3.33
CA ILE A 84 10.34 -3.11 -2.43
C ILE A 84 9.96 -3.42 -0.97
N PHE A 85 8.71 -3.82 -0.72
CA PHE A 85 8.26 -4.16 0.62
C PHE A 85 9.00 -5.40 1.13
N GLU A 86 9.06 -6.50 0.37
CA GLU A 86 9.72 -7.74 0.77
C GLU A 86 11.23 -7.59 1.04
N ALA A 87 11.88 -6.62 0.40
CA ALA A 87 13.27 -6.27 0.68
C ALA A 87 13.48 -5.59 2.05
N THR A 88 12.41 -5.14 2.71
CA THR A 88 12.43 -4.45 4.01
C THR A 88 11.71 -5.29 5.07
N PRO A 89 12.31 -5.58 6.23
CA PRO A 89 11.61 -6.29 7.30
C PRO A 89 10.31 -5.60 7.72
N MET A 90 9.28 -6.38 8.06
CA MET A 90 8.03 -5.84 8.61
C MET A 90 8.33 -5.06 9.89
N TYR A 91 7.77 -3.84 10.00
CA TYR A 91 7.89 -3.06 11.22
C TYR A 91 6.97 -3.62 12.31
N ILE A 92 7.54 -3.89 13.48
CA ILE A 92 6.82 -4.31 14.67
C ILE A 92 6.91 -3.14 15.66
N PRO A 93 5.80 -2.40 15.89
CA PRO A 93 5.83 -1.33 16.87
C PRO A 93 6.13 -1.91 18.26
N PRO A 94 6.86 -1.18 19.12
CA PRO A 94 7.05 -1.61 20.50
C PRO A 94 5.69 -1.78 21.16
N LEU A 95 5.43 -2.97 21.73
CA LEU A 95 4.20 -3.22 22.46
C LEU A 95 4.10 -2.19 23.60
N PRO A 96 2.95 -1.54 23.78
CA PRO A 96 2.76 -0.71 24.95
C PRO A 96 3.00 -1.54 26.21
N LEU A 97 3.81 -1.06 27.15
CA LEU A 97 4.14 -1.80 28.39
C LEU A 97 2.89 -2.29 29.14
N HIS A 98 1.76 -1.58 29.02
CA HIS A 98 0.49 -1.97 29.62
C HIS A 98 -0.16 -3.23 29.01
N TRP A 99 0.22 -3.64 27.78
CA TRP A 99 -0.23 -4.91 27.18
C TRP A 99 0.54 -6.13 27.71
N LEU A 100 1.77 -5.92 28.24
CA LEU A 100 2.55 -6.97 28.90
C LEU A 100 2.10 -7.21 30.35
N MET A 101 1.32 -6.29 30.93
CA MET A 101 0.85 -6.32 32.32
C MET A 101 -0.59 -6.85 32.49
N LEU A 102 -1.29 -7.19 31.40
CA LEU A 102 -2.60 -7.84 31.53
C LEU A 102 -2.41 -9.25 32.09
N PRO A 103 -3.07 -9.59 33.22
CA PRO A 103 -2.96 -10.93 33.78
C PRO A 103 -3.45 -11.93 32.73
N ARG A 104 -2.64 -12.96 32.46
CA ARG A 104 -3.10 -14.11 31.67
C ARG A 104 -4.26 -14.72 32.45
N HIS A 105 -5.50 -14.45 32.04
CA HIS A 105 -6.63 -15.24 32.49
C HIS A 105 -6.38 -16.67 32.02
N LYS A 106 -6.01 -17.52 32.98
CA LYS A 106 -6.01 -18.97 32.81
C LYS A 106 -7.47 -19.39 32.69
N ASN A 107 -7.85 -19.89 31.51
CA ASN A 107 -9.00 -20.80 31.40
C ASN A 107 -8.53 -22.20 31.79
#